data_AF-A0A9D2VF03-F1
#
_entry.id   AF-A0A9D2VF03-F1
#
_cell.length_a   1.000
_cell.length_b   1.000
_cell.length_c   1.000
_cell.angle_alpha   90.00
_cell.angle_beta   90.00
_cell.angle_gamma   90.00
#
_symmetry.space_group_name_H-M   'P 1'
#
loop_
_entity.id
_entity.type
_entity.pdbx_description
1 polymer ?
#
loop_
_entity_poly.entity_id
_entity_poly.type
_entity_poly.pdbx_seq_one_letter_code
_entity_poly.pdbx_strand_id
1 'polypeptide(L)'
;ELEQQSQSLQYNQNLTQARVDELLRSQQQAQELAQRAQIELAGLVDEYENTDVAELHQQLQEALEQRVHAEDLLHTEQKQLTELTTQLHDLQHSRHQTGDGLEPLRQQVTQLQLAEQSARLTVEQYAAQLDAQHVNRHALAAFMQEQEENWHKVTWLQSEVQRINRAIEALGAVNLVALEELQTAQERHVYLQSQHDDLTLAIETLENAIRKIDRETRALLQSTFNEVNTHFGDLFPKLFGGGEARLVMTGEEILDAGVQVMAQPPGKKNSTIQLLSGGEKALTATALVFAFFKLNPAPFCLLDEVDAPLDDANTERYANLVESMSDQTQFLFISHNKIAMQMAKQLVGVTMQEQGVSRIVAVDMAAAVEMAH
;
A
#
# COMPACT_ATOMS: atom_id res chain seq x y z
N GLU A 1 121.16 115.73 -93.38
CA GLU A 1 120.61 116.45 -92.20
C GLU A 1 119.18 116.97 -92.41
N LEU A 2 118.86 117.62 -93.54
CA LEU A 2 117.50 118.13 -93.81
C LEU A 2 116.39 117.06 -93.90
N GLU A 3 116.67 115.86 -94.44
CA GLU A 3 115.68 114.76 -94.47
C GLU A 3 115.33 114.21 -93.08
N GLN A 4 116.31 114.16 -92.16
CA GLN A 4 116.07 113.72 -90.78
C GLN A 4 115.20 114.73 -90.01
N GLN A 5 115.35 116.04 -90.26
CA GLN A 5 114.46 117.04 -89.67
C GLN A 5 113.03 116.95 -90.19
N SER A 6 112.83 116.71 -91.49
CA SER A 6 111.49 116.54 -92.08
C SER A 6 110.75 115.31 -91.53
N GLN A 7 111.44 114.17 -91.39
CA GLN A 7 110.84 112.97 -90.78
C GLN A 7 110.51 113.17 -89.29
N SER A 8 111.33 113.92 -88.55
CA SER A 8 111.05 114.24 -87.14
C SER A 8 109.82 115.14 -86.97
N LEU A 9 109.58 116.07 -87.90
CA LEU A 9 108.42 116.96 -87.89
C LEU A 9 107.13 116.22 -88.24
N GLN A 10 107.14 115.34 -89.24
CA GLN A 10 105.98 114.50 -89.57
C GLN A 10 105.62 113.52 -88.44
N TYR A 11 106.62 112.94 -87.78
CA TYR A 11 106.38 112.08 -86.63
C TYR A 11 105.74 112.87 -85.47
N ASN A 12 106.27 114.05 -85.14
CA ASN A 12 105.68 114.91 -84.11
C ASN A 12 104.27 115.37 -84.46
N GLN A 13 104.00 115.69 -85.73
CA GLN A 13 102.68 116.13 -86.18
C GLN A 13 101.64 115.01 -86.05
N ASN A 14 101.99 113.78 -86.46
CA ASN A 14 101.14 112.61 -86.28
C ASN A 14 100.93 112.25 -84.80
N LEU A 15 101.96 112.42 -83.96
CA LEU A 15 101.86 112.20 -82.51
C LEU A 15 100.92 113.22 -81.85
N THR A 16 100.99 114.49 -82.24
CA THR A 16 100.05 115.51 -81.76
C THR A 16 98.63 115.26 -82.25
N GLN A 17 98.43 114.82 -83.49
CA GLN A 17 97.11 114.53 -84.03
C GLN A 17 96.45 113.35 -83.31
N ALA A 18 97.20 112.27 -83.08
CA ALA A 18 96.72 111.12 -82.31
C ALA A 18 96.31 111.51 -80.87
N ARG A 19 97.05 112.44 -80.26
CA ARG A 19 96.75 112.94 -78.90
C ARG A 19 95.54 113.85 -78.85
N VAL A 20 95.28 114.62 -79.91
CA VAL A 20 94.05 115.41 -80.06
C VAL A 20 92.83 114.49 -80.22
N ASP A 21 92.94 113.45 -81.03
CA ASP A 21 91.84 112.49 -81.23
C ASP A 21 91.53 111.69 -79.95
N GLU A 22 92.56 111.34 -79.17
CA GLU A 22 92.40 110.71 -77.86
C GLU A 22 91.70 111.63 -76.85
N LEU A 23 92.10 112.91 -76.78
CA LEU A 23 91.47 113.90 -75.90
C LEU A 23 90.01 114.17 -76.29
N LEU A 24 89.69 114.20 -77.59
CA LEU A 24 88.31 114.37 -78.05
C LEU A 24 87.42 113.19 -77.68
N ARG A 25 87.91 111.94 -77.79
CA ARG A 25 87.16 110.76 -77.31
C ARG A 25 86.95 110.78 -75.81
N SER A 26 87.98 111.16 -75.05
CA SER A 26 87.89 111.32 -73.59
C SER A 26 86.84 112.37 -73.19
N GLN A 27 86.81 113.50 -73.89
CA GLN A 27 85.81 114.56 -73.67
C GLN A 27 84.38 114.06 -73.95
N GLN A 28 84.17 113.31 -75.04
CA GLN A 28 82.86 112.74 -75.37
C GLN A 28 82.38 111.74 -74.31
N GLN A 29 83.25 110.83 -73.85
CA GLN A 29 82.90 109.89 -72.78
C GLN A 29 82.57 110.61 -71.46
N ALA A 30 83.32 111.66 -71.11
CA ALA A 30 83.04 112.45 -69.91
C ALA A 30 81.69 113.18 -70.00
N GLN A 31 81.30 113.67 -71.19
CA GLN A 31 80.00 114.30 -71.40
C GLN A 31 78.83 113.32 -71.28
N GLU A 32 78.94 112.12 -71.83
CA GLU A 32 77.90 111.09 -71.70
C GLU A 32 77.70 110.64 -70.23
N LEU A 33 78.79 110.46 -69.48
CA LEU A 33 78.73 110.11 -68.06
C LEU A 33 78.11 111.23 -67.23
N ALA A 34 78.45 112.50 -67.51
CA ALA A 34 77.86 113.64 -66.83
C ALA A 34 76.35 113.76 -67.08
N GLN A 35 75.88 113.50 -68.30
CA GLN A 35 74.44 113.48 -68.60
C GLN A 35 73.70 112.35 -67.87
N ARG A 36 74.26 111.14 -67.81
CA ARG A 36 73.64 110.04 -67.05
C ARG A 36 73.53 110.36 -65.56
N ALA A 37 74.59 110.88 -64.96
CA ALA A 37 74.59 111.26 -63.56
C ALA A 37 73.58 112.38 -63.26
N GLN A 38 73.39 113.34 -64.18
CA GLN A 38 72.36 114.38 -64.02
C GLN A 38 70.94 113.82 -64.06
N ILE A 39 70.67 112.84 -64.92
CA ILE A 39 69.34 112.21 -65.01
C ILE A 39 69.04 111.37 -63.75
N GLU A 40 70.00 110.58 -63.26
CA GLU A 40 69.81 109.83 -62.00
C GLU A 40 69.65 110.75 -60.80
N LEU A 41 70.46 111.81 -60.69
CA LEU A 41 70.33 112.77 -59.61
C LEU A 41 68.96 113.47 -59.63
N ALA A 42 68.48 113.85 -60.81
CA ALA A 42 67.15 114.43 -60.96
C ALA A 42 66.04 113.46 -60.52
N GLY A 43 66.16 112.16 -60.85
CA GLY A 43 65.22 111.13 -60.42
C GLY A 43 65.19 110.93 -58.90
N LEU A 44 66.37 110.85 -58.26
CA LEU A 44 66.46 110.70 -56.81
C LEU A 44 66.00 111.95 -56.05
N VAL A 45 66.25 113.15 -56.58
CA VAL A 45 65.76 114.39 -55.97
C VAL A 45 64.24 114.47 -56.07
N ASP A 46 63.64 114.08 -57.19
CA ASP A 46 62.19 114.05 -57.34
C ASP A 46 61.53 113.00 -56.42
N GLU A 47 62.15 111.82 -56.22
CA GLU A 47 61.68 110.86 -55.21
C GLU A 47 61.80 111.40 -53.77
N TYR A 48 62.89 112.09 -53.43
CA TYR A 48 63.10 112.64 -52.10
C TYR A 48 62.17 113.83 -51.80
N GLU A 49 61.96 114.74 -52.77
CA GLU A 49 61.05 115.87 -52.63
C GLU A 49 59.57 115.46 -52.59
N ASN A 50 59.20 114.37 -53.29
CA ASN A 50 57.82 113.86 -53.28
C ASN A 50 57.53 112.83 -52.18
N THR A 51 58.53 112.37 -51.42
CA THR A 51 58.31 111.48 -50.27
C THR A 51 58.01 112.31 -49.02
N ASP A 52 56.73 112.39 -48.65
CA ASP A 52 56.30 113.05 -47.42
C ASP A 52 56.58 112.15 -46.19
N VAL A 53 57.79 112.26 -45.66
CA VAL A 53 58.27 111.51 -44.48
C VAL A 53 57.40 111.77 -43.23
N ALA A 54 56.72 112.92 -43.17
CA ALA A 54 55.81 113.24 -42.07
C ALA A 54 54.51 112.42 -42.16
N GLU A 55 53.97 112.21 -43.36
CA GLU A 55 52.78 111.39 -43.58
C GLU A 55 53.03 109.92 -43.21
N LEU A 56 54.20 109.37 -43.58
CA LEU A 56 54.60 108.00 -43.20
C LEU A 56 54.78 107.84 -41.68
N HIS A 57 55.34 108.83 -40.98
CA HIS A 57 55.44 108.79 -39.52
C HIS A 57 54.06 108.86 -38.84
N GLN A 58 53.16 109.69 -39.36
CA GLN A 58 51.79 109.76 -38.83
C GLN A 58 51.05 108.43 -39.02
N GLN A 59 51.14 107.82 -40.20
CA GLN A 59 50.55 106.50 -40.46
C GLN A 59 51.13 105.41 -39.55
N LEU A 60 52.44 105.43 -39.29
CA LEU A 60 53.07 104.49 -38.35
C LEU A 60 52.57 104.70 -36.92
N GLN A 61 52.43 105.95 -36.49
CA GLN A 61 51.95 106.29 -35.15
C GLN A 61 50.48 105.87 -34.95
N GLU A 62 49.62 106.16 -35.93
CA GLU A 62 48.22 105.69 -35.94
C GLU A 62 48.13 104.15 -35.92
N ALA A 63 48.97 103.45 -36.69
CA ALA A 63 49.00 101.98 -36.68
C ALA A 63 49.49 101.41 -35.33
N LEU A 64 50.46 102.06 -34.68
CA LEU A 64 50.93 101.66 -33.35
C LEU A 64 49.86 101.89 -32.27
N GLU A 65 49.15 103.01 -32.31
CA GLU A 65 48.03 103.28 -31.39
C GLU A 65 46.89 102.26 -31.58
N GLN A 66 46.54 101.94 -32.82
CA GLN A 66 45.58 100.88 -33.12
C GLN A 66 46.03 99.52 -32.60
N ARG A 67 47.33 99.20 -32.71
CA ARG A 67 47.88 97.94 -32.19
C ARG A 67 47.77 97.86 -30.67
N VAL A 68 48.16 98.92 -29.96
CA VAL A 68 48.06 98.97 -28.49
C VAL A 68 46.60 98.85 -28.04
N HIS A 69 45.69 99.56 -28.69
CA HIS A 69 44.26 99.46 -28.37
C HIS A 69 43.70 98.04 -28.59
N ALA A 70 44.10 97.38 -29.69
CA ALA A 70 43.71 96.01 -29.97
C ALA A 70 44.33 95.00 -28.96
N GLU A 71 45.57 95.23 -28.52
CA GLU A 71 46.24 94.42 -27.50
C GLU A 71 45.53 94.54 -26.13
N ASP A 72 45.13 95.75 -25.72
CA ASP A 72 44.39 95.97 -24.48
C ASP A 72 43.00 95.31 -24.53
N LEU A 73 42.26 95.48 -25.64
CA LEU A 73 40.98 94.80 -25.84
C LEU A 73 41.14 93.28 -25.77
N LEU A 74 42.12 92.71 -26.47
CA LEU A 74 42.40 91.29 -26.43
C LEU A 74 42.71 90.82 -25.00
N HIS A 75 43.50 91.57 -24.24
CA HIS A 75 43.82 91.22 -22.87
C HIS A 75 42.58 91.22 -21.96
N THR A 76 41.69 92.21 -22.11
CA THR A 76 40.43 92.26 -21.35
C THR A 76 39.50 91.10 -21.69
N GLU A 77 39.33 90.78 -22.97
CA GLU A 77 38.52 89.65 -23.43
C GLU A 77 39.10 88.31 -22.98
N GLN A 78 40.43 88.14 -23.03
CA GLN A 78 41.11 86.96 -22.50
C GLN A 78 40.87 86.79 -21.00
N LYS A 79 40.94 87.87 -20.22
CA LYS A 79 40.67 87.84 -18.79
C LYS A 79 39.23 87.42 -18.50
N GLN A 80 38.25 88.00 -19.20
CA GLN A 80 36.85 87.60 -19.08
C GLN A 80 36.65 86.13 -19.46
N LEU A 81 37.26 85.68 -20.55
CA LEU A 81 37.19 84.28 -20.98
C LEU A 81 37.78 83.33 -19.95
N THR A 82 38.92 83.67 -19.32
CA THR A 82 39.49 82.84 -18.25
C THR A 82 38.57 82.76 -17.04
N GLU A 83 37.96 83.88 -16.62
CA GLU A 83 37.04 83.92 -15.49
C GLU A 83 35.77 83.10 -15.76
N LEU A 84 35.16 83.26 -16.94
CA LEU A 84 34.02 82.47 -17.40
C LEU A 84 34.36 80.97 -17.48
N THR A 85 35.58 80.62 -17.91
CA THR A 85 36.03 79.23 -17.99
C THR A 85 36.16 78.60 -16.60
N THR A 86 36.71 79.34 -15.63
CA THR A 86 36.79 78.87 -14.24
C THR A 86 35.40 78.68 -13.63
N GLN A 87 34.50 79.66 -13.80
CA GLN A 87 33.12 79.56 -13.33
C GLN A 87 32.37 78.36 -13.95
N LEU A 88 32.58 78.11 -15.25
CA LEU A 88 32.00 76.96 -15.94
C LEU A 88 32.53 75.64 -15.38
N HIS A 89 33.83 75.56 -15.09
CA HIS A 89 34.44 74.38 -14.48
C HIS A 89 33.88 74.09 -13.08
N ASP A 90 33.76 75.13 -12.23
CA ASP A 90 33.22 75.00 -10.88
C ASP A 90 31.74 74.56 -10.90
N LEU A 91 30.93 75.14 -11.79
CA LEU A 91 29.53 74.74 -11.99
C LEU A 91 29.42 73.30 -12.51
N GLN A 92 30.29 72.88 -13.43
CA GLN A 92 30.32 71.50 -13.92
C GLN A 92 30.69 70.52 -12.81
N HIS A 93 31.66 70.86 -11.98
CA HIS A 93 32.08 70.04 -10.85
C HIS A 93 30.97 69.92 -9.80
N SER A 94 30.33 71.03 -9.42
CA SER A 94 29.18 71.02 -8.49
C SER A 94 27.99 70.22 -9.05
N ARG A 95 27.72 70.32 -10.36
CA ARG A 95 26.69 69.52 -11.03
C ARG A 95 27.03 68.03 -11.00
N HIS A 96 28.29 67.67 -11.22
CA HIS A 96 28.72 66.26 -11.17
C HIS A 96 28.60 65.69 -9.75
N GLN A 97 29.11 66.40 -8.74
CA GLN A 97 28.99 65.98 -7.34
C GLN A 97 27.53 65.82 -6.89
N THR A 98 26.67 66.75 -7.29
CA THR A 98 25.23 66.67 -6.99
C THR A 98 24.58 65.50 -7.74
N GLY A 99 24.96 65.27 -9.00
CA GLY A 99 24.50 64.13 -9.80
C GLY A 99 24.89 62.78 -9.19
N ASP A 100 26.14 62.64 -8.78
CA ASP A 100 26.67 61.41 -8.18
C ASP A 100 26.02 61.09 -6.83
N GLY A 101 25.68 62.12 -6.03
CA GLY A 101 24.93 61.94 -4.79
C GLY A 101 23.45 61.61 -5.00
N LEU A 102 22.86 62.03 -6.13
CA LEU A 102 21.43 61.88 -6.38
C LEU A 102 21.05 60.47 -6.86
N GLU A 103 21.93 59.79 -7.59
CA GLU A 103 21.73 58.42 -8.06
C GLU A 103 21.54 57.38 -6.93
N PRO A 104 22.40 57.30 -5.88
CA PRO A 104 22.18 56.36 -4.79
C PRO A 104 20.91 56.66 -3.99
N LEU A 105 20.53 57.93 -3.84
CA LEU A 105 19.26 58.30 -3.22
C LEU A 105 18.06 57.81 -4.06
N ARG A 106 18.10 57.97 -5.40
CA ARG A 106 17.06 57.41 -6.29
C ARG A 106 16.96 55.90 -6.17
N GLN A 107 18.09 55.20 -6.11
CA GLN A 107 18.12 53.75 -5.94
C GLN A 107 17.51 53.34 -4.59
N GLN A 108 17.85 54.04 -3.51
CA GLN A 108 17.29 53.76 -2.19
C GLN A 108 15.77 54.01 -2.14
N VAL A 109 15.28 55.11 -2.72
CA VAL A 109 13.84 55.38 -2.84
C VAL A 109 13.14 54.27 -3.61
N THR A 110 13.71 53.84 -4.73
CA THR A 110 13.14 52.77 -5.55
C THR A 110 13.09 51.43 -4.79
N GLN A 111 14.14 51.10 -4.03
CA GLN A 111 14.17 49.90 -3.18
C GLN A 111 13.11 49.94 -2.08
N LEU A 112 12.94 51.09 -1.40
CA LEU A 112 11.93 51.27 -0.36
C LEU A 112 10.51 51.19 -0.93
N GLN A 113 10.28 51.77 -2.11
CA GLN A 113 9.00 51.66 -2.82
C GLN A 113 8.67 50.21 -3.18
N LEU A 114 9.65 49.45 -3.68
CA LEU A 114 9.46 48.04 -3.98
C LEU A 114 9.17 47.22 -2.71
N ALA A 115 9.87 47.50 -1.62
CA ALA A 115 9.65 46.83 -0.33
C ALA A 115 8.26 47.14 0.24
N GLU A 116 7.81 48.38 0.17
CA GLU A 116 6.46 48.80 0.58
C GLU A 116 5.39 48.11 -0.27
N GLN A 117 5.55 48.13 -1.59
CA GLN A 117 4.62 47.46 -2.50
C GLN A 117 4.56 45.95 -2.24
N SER A 118 5.72 45.32 -2.02
CA SER A 118 5.78 43.89 -1.66
C SER A 118 5.04 43.62 -0.35
N ALA A 119 5.31 44.40 0.71
CA ALA A 119 4.64 44.23 1.99
C ALA A 119 3.13 44.40 1.88
N ARG A 120 2.68 45.39 1.11
CA ARG A 120 1.26 45.64 0.84
C ARG A 120 0.60 44.47 0.11
N LEU A 121 1.21 43.97 -0.95
CA LEU A 121 0.70 42.81 -1.69
C LEU A 121 0.62 41.57 -0.80
N THR A 122 1.62 41.36 0.07
CA THR A 122 1.60 40.25 1.05
C THR A 122 0.43 40.39 2.03
N VAL A 123 0.17 41.58 2.55
CA VAL A 123 -0.99 41.82 3.44
C VAL A 123 -2.31 41.57 2.71
N GLU A 124 -2.46 42.07 1.48
CA GLU A 124 -3.66 41.86 0.67
C GLU A 124 -3.86 40.36 0.35
N GLN A 125 -2.79 39.64 0.03
CA GLN A 125 -2.82 38.19 -0.21
C GLN A 125 -3.29 37.43 1.03
N TYR A 126 -2.72 37.69 2.21
CA TYR A 126 -3.13 37.01 3.43
C TYR A 126 -4.54 37.39 3.87
N ALA A 127 -4.95 38.65 3.69
CA ALA A 127 -6.32 39.08 3.94
C ALA A 127 -7.33 38.31 3.06
N ALA A 128 -7.04 38.17 1.76
CA ALA A 128 -7.87 37.40 0.85
C ALA A 128 -7.95 35.90 1.23
N GLN A 129 -6.85 35.31 1.67
CA GLN A 129 -6.83 33.92 2.15
C GLN A 129 -7.71 33.72 3.40
N LEU A 130 -7.66 34.66 4.36
CA LEU A 130 -8.50 34.63 5.55
C LEU A 130 -10.00 34.75 5.18
N ASP A 131 -10.34 35.62 4.23
CA ASP A 131 -11.72 35.80 3.80
C ASP A 131 -12.26 34.59 3.05
N ALA A 132 -11.44 33.95 2.20
CA ALA A 132 -11.80 32.73 1.46
C ALA A 132 -12.08 31.54 2.39
N GLN A 133 -11.40 31.47 3.53
CA GLN A 133 -11.63 30.47 4.57
C GLN A 133 -12.71 30.89 5.59
N HIS A 134 -13.41 32.00 5.33
CA HIS A 134 -14.44 32.57 6.21
C HIS A 134 -13.98 32.75 7.67
N VAL A 135 -12.72 33.14 7.87
CA VAL A 135 -12.14 33.29 9.21
C VAL A 135 -12.70 34.54 9.88
N ASN A 136 -13.29 34.36 11.07
CA ASN A 136 -13.72 35.48 11.89
C ASN A 136 -12.49 36.17 12.51
N ARG A 137 -12.08 37.30 11.91
CA ARG A 137 -10.88 38.06 12.33
C ARG A 137 -10.97 38.59 13.77
N HIS A 138 -12.16 38.94 14.24
CA HIS A 138 -12.35 39.42 15.61
C HIS A 138 -12.16 38.29 16.63
N ALA A 139 -12.72 37.11 16.34
CA ALA A 139 -12.52 35.92 17.17
C ALA A 139 -11.05 35.48 17.15
N LEU A 140 -10.38 35.53 15.99
CA LEU A 140 -8.95 35.23 15.89
C LEU A 140 -8.09 36.21 16.69
N ALA A 141 -8.38 37.52 16.61
CA ALA A 141 -7.66 38.52 17.38
C ALA A 141 -7.82 38.33 18.90
N ALA A 142 -9.04 38.02 19.36
CA ALA A 142 -9.29 37.69 20.77
C ALA A 142 -8.55 36.41 21.19
N PHE A 143 -8.62 35.36 20.36
CA PHE A 143 -7.89 34.11 20.60
C PHE A 143 -6.38 34.35 20.70
N MET A 144 -5.81 35.16 19.81
CA MET A 144 -4.39 35.50 19.83
C MET A 144 -4.00 36.24 21.11
N GLN A 145 -4.84 37.12 21.65
CA GLN A 145 -4.56 37.84 22.90
C GLN A 145 -4.51 36.92 24.13
N GLU A 146 -5.19 35.78 24.08
CA GLU A 146 -5.19 34.77 25.15
C GLU A 146 -4.01 33.80 25.06
N GLN A 147 -3.24 33.82 23.97
CA GLN A 147 -2.09 32.94 23.79
C GLN A 147 -0.81 33.48 24.42
N GLU A 148 0.13 32.58 24.62
CA GLU A 148 1.47 32.92 25.14
C GLU A 148 2.24 33.81 24.16
N GLU A 149 3.19 34.59 24.68
CA GLU A 149 4.01 35.53 23.90
C GLU A 149 4.74 34.87 22.71
N ASN A 150 5.05 33.57 22.81
CA ASN A 150 5.66 32.80 21.73
C ASN A 150 4.72 32.56 20.55
N TRP A 151 3.40 32.48 20.77
CA TRP A 151 2.41 32.29 19.71
C TRP A 151 2.36 33.47 18.73
N HIS A 152 2.70 34.67 19.21
CA HIS A 152 2.78 35.87 18.37
C HIS A 152 4.00 35.88 17.44
N LYS A 153 4.96 34.95 17.63
CA LYS A 153 6.15 34.84 16.77
C LYS A 153 5.82 33.99 15.55
N VAL A 154 5.95 34.59 14.36
CA VAL A 154 5.72 33.92 13.07
C VAL A 154 6.55 32.64 12.93
N THR A 155 7.81 32.66 13.38
CA THR A 155 8.71 31.51 13.33
C THR A 155 8.22 30.33 14.16
N TRP A 156 7.60 30.61 15.32
CA TRP A 156 7.02 29.58 16.18
C TRP A 156 5.79 28.95 15.51
N LEU A 157 4.86 29.76 14.98
CA LEU A 157 3.68 29.27 14.26
C LEU A 157 4.04 28.39 13.06
N GLN A 158 5.06 28.79 12.29
CA GLN A 158 5.56 27.99 11.17
C GLN A 158 6.11 26.64 11.64
N SER A 159 6.86 26.61 12.74
CA SER A 159 7.38 25.36 13.31
C SER A 159 6.25 24.45 13.81
N GLU A 160 5.19 25.04 14.37
CA GLU A 160 4.05 24.30 14.89
C GLU A 160 3.19 23.71 13.77
N VAL A 161 2.95 24.47 12.69
CA VAL A 161 2.32 23.97 11.46
C VAL A 161 3.12 22.81 10.87
N GLN A 162 4.45 22.92 10.80
CA GLN A 162 5.30 21.83 10.35
C GLN A 162 5.21 20.61 11.28
N ARG A 163 5.18 20.81 12.60
CA ARG A 163 5.03 19.73 13.59
C ARG A 163 3.70 19.00 13.41
N ILE A 164 2.60 19.73 13.27
CA ILE A 164 1.26 19.18 13.05
C ILE A 164 1.20 18.45 11.70
N ASN A 165 1.74 19.03 10.63
CA ASN A 165 1.78 18.37 9.32
C ASN A 165 2.55 17.06 9.37
N ARG A 166 3.72 17.01 10.05
CA ARG A 166 4.45 15.75 10.26
C ARG A 166 3.65 14.74 11.08
N ALA A 167 2.89 15.19 12.08
CA ALA A 167 2.01 14.31 12.85
C ALA A 167 0.88 13.75 11.99
N ILE A 168 0.31 14.56 11.10
CA ILE A 168 -0.71 14.13 10.12
C ILE A 168 -0.10 13.12 9.14
N GLU A 169 1.08 13.40 8.58
CA GLU A 169 1.79 12.47 7.70
C GLU A 169 2.13 11.14 8.40
N ALA A 170 2.48 11.19 9.68
CA ALA A 170 2.78 10.00 10.49
C ALA A 170 1.55 9.11 10.75
N LEU A 171 0.33 9.65 10.71
CA LEU A 171 -0.91 8.86 10.78
C LEU A 171 -1.12 8.01 9.52
N GLY A 172 -0.39 8.29 8.45
CA GLY A 172 -0.47 7.56 7.19
C GLY A 172 -1.72 7.89 6.38
N ALA A 173 -1.98 7.10 5.35
CA ALA A 173 -3.14 7.29 4.50
C ALA A 173 -4.43 6.97 5.28
N VAL A 174 -5.34 7.95 5.35
CA VAL A 174 -6.67 7.75 5.95
C VAL A 174 -7.46 6.80 5.06
N ASN A 175 -7.85 5.64 5.59
CA ASN A 175 -8.72 4.71 4.89
C ASN A 175 -10.16 5.25 4.92
N LEU A 176 -10.56 5.89 3.81
CA LEU A 176 -11.91 6.45 3.65
C LEU A 176 -13.01 5.38 3.62
N VAL A 177 -12.65 4.12 3.34
CA VAL A 177 -13.59 2.98 3.24
C VAL A 177 -13.71 2.24 4.58
N ALA A 178 -12.92 2.60 5.60
CA ALA A 178 -12.89 1.89 6.89
C ALA A 178 -14.26 1.82 7.58
N LEU A 179 -15.10 2.84 7.41
CA LEU A 179 -16.44 2.86 8.00
C LEU A 179 -17.37 1.81 7.33
N GLU A 180 -17.33 1.70 6.00
CA GLU A 180 -18.11 0.73 5.23
C GLU A 180 -17.61 -0.71 5.47
N GLU A 181 -16.29 -0.89 5.56
CA GLU A 181 -15.68 -2.18 5.91
C GLU A 181 -16.08 -2.62 7.32
N LEU A 182 -16.09 -1.70 8.29
CA LEU A 182 -16.53 -1.98 9.65
C LEU A 182 -17.99 -2.43 9.69
N GLN A 183 -18.88 -1.72 8.99
CA GLN A 183 -20.30 -2.09 8.90
C GLN A 183 -20.46 -3.49 8.28
N THR A 184 -19.80 -3.75 7.15
CA THR A 184 -19.84 -5.06 6.49
C THR A 184 -19.31 -6.18 7.39
N ALA A 185 -18.21 -5.92 8.11
CA ALA A 185 -17.63 -6.88 9.05
C ALA A 185 -18.56 -7.14 10.24
N GLN A 186 -19.24 -6.12 10.75
CA GLN A 186 -20.22 -6.24 11.84
C GLN A 186 -21.44 -7.06 11.41
N GLU A 187 -22.01 -6.80 10.24
CA GLU A 187 -23.13 -7.58 9.69
C GLU A 187 -22.74 -9.06 9.54
N ARG A 188 -21.55 -9.32 8.98
CA ARG A 188 -21.03 -10.68 8.85
C ARG A 188 -20.80 -11.35 10.21
N HIS A 189 -20.28 -10.62 11.19
CA HIS A 189 -20.09 -11.13 12.55
C HIS A 189 -21.42 -11.53 13.18
N VAL A 190 -22.44 -10.66 13.12
CA VAL A 190 -23.77 -10.96 13.67
C VAL A 190 -24.38 -12.19 13.00
N TYR A 191 -24.29 -12.29 11.68
CA TYR A 191 -24.77 -13.45 10.94
C TYR A 191 -24.06 -14.74 11.40
N LEU A 192 -22.73 -14.75 11.42
CA LEU A 192 -21.95 -15.93 11.84
C LEU A 192 -22.19 -16.30 13.30
N GLN A 193 -22.34 -15.31 14.19
CA GLN A 193 -22.68 -15.55 15.59
C GLN A 193 -24.04 -16.25 15.71
N SER A 194 -25.05 -15.79 14.97
CA SER A 194 -26.37 -16.44 14.99
C SER A 194 -26.34 -17.90 14.52
N GLN A 195 -25.54 -18.19 13.48
CA GLN A 195 -25.36 -19.55 12.97
C GLN A 195 -24.59 -20.44 13.96
N HIS A 196 -23.57 -19.89 14.62
CA HIS A 196 -22.82 -20.59 15.65
C HIS A 196 -23.71 -21.00 16.83
N ASP A 197 -24.51 -20.05 17.31
CA ASP A 197 -25.39 -20.26 18.48
C ASP A 197 -26.49 -21.28 18.16
N ASP A 198 -27.09 -21.22 16.97
CA ASP A 198 -28.07 -22.21 16.50
C ASP A 198 -27.46 -23.62 16.40
N LEU A 199 -26.24 -23.74 15.84
CA LEU A 199 -25.56 -25.02 15.73
C LEU A 199 -25.18 -25.59 17.10
N THR A 200 -24.74 -24.75 18.03
CA THR A 200 -24.41 -25.17 19.39
C THR A 200 -25.65 -25.66 20.12
N LEU A 201 -26.77 -24.94 20.00
CA LEU A 201 -28.05 -25.38 20.57
C LEU A 201 -28.53 -26.71 19.96
N ALA A 202 -28.36 -26.89 18.64
CA ALA A 202 -28.71 -28.14 17.98
C ALA A 202 -27.86 -29.31 18.49
N ILE A 203 -26.55 -29.11 18.66
CA ILE A 203 -25.64 -30.11 19.24
C ILE A 203 -26.09 -30.48 20.66
N GLU A 204 -26.33 -29.50 21.53
CA GLU A 204 -26.80 -29.75 22.90
C GLU A 204 -28.12 -30.52 22.93
N THR A 205 -29.05 -30.18 22.02
CA THR A 205 -30.34 -30.87 21.89
C THR A 205 -30.15 -32.33 21.47
N LEU A 206 -29.28 -32.59 20.49
CA LEU A 206 -28.97 -33.94 20.01
C LEU A 206 -28.26 -34.76 21.08
N GLU A 207 -27.29 -34.19 21.80
CA GLU A 207 -26.61 -34.87 22.91
C GLU A 207 -27.59 -35.24 24.03
N ASN A 208 -28.52 -34.35 24.38
CA ASN A 208 -29.55 -34.63 25.36
C ASN A 208 -30.50 -35.74 24.90
N ALA A 209 -30.85 -35.77 23.61
CA ALA A 209 -31.65 -36.83 23.02
C ALA A 209 -30.92 -38.19 23.07
N ILE A 210 -29.63 -38.24 22.71
CA ILE A 210 -28.80 -39.44 22.81
C ILE A 210 -28.75 -39.94 24.25
N ARG A 211 -28.45 -39.07 25.22
CA ARG A 211 -28.41 -39.45 26.65
C ARG A 211 -29.75 -40.01 27.14
N LYS A 212 -30.87 -39.47 26.65
CA LYS A 212 -32.21 -39.99 26.97
C LYS A 212 -32.41 -41.38 26.38
N ILE A 213 -32.08 -41.58 25.11
CA ILE A 213 -32.16 -42.87 24.43
C ILE A 213 -31.27 -43.91 25.13
N ASP A 214 -30.04 -43.56 25.48
CA ASP A 214 -29.12 -44.46 26.18
C ASP A 214 -29.66 -44.88 27.54
N ARG A 215 -30.26 -43.94 28.28
CA ARG A 215 -30.88 -44.24 29.58
C ARG A 215 -32.07 -45.20 29.44
N GLU A 216 -32.94 -44.95 28.46
CA GLU A 216 -34.10 -45.82 28.19
C GLU A 216 -33.63 -47.21 27.70
N THR A 217 -32.63 -47.26 26.82
CA THR A 217 -32.04 -48.50 26.30
C THR A 217 -31.37 -49.30 27.41
N ARG A 218 -30.60 -48.65 28.29
CA ARG A 218 -30.00 -49.27 29.48
C ARG A 218 -31.05 -49.90 30.38
N ALA A 219 -32.13 -49.18 30.66
CA ALA A 219 -33.22 -49.68 31.50
C ALA A 219 -33.93 -50.88 30.86
N LEU A 220 -34.21 -50.81 29.55
CA LEU A 220 -34.86 -51.88 28.81
C LEU A 220 -33.98 -53.14 28.74
N LEU A 221 -32.70 -52.99 28.40
CA LEU A 221 -31.74 -54.10 28.35
C LEU A 221 -31.55 -54.73 29.72
N GLN A 222 -31.46 -53.94 30.79
CA GLN A 222 -31.32 -54.46 32.14
C GLN A 222 -32.56 -55.25 32.58
N SER A 223 -33.77 -54.73 32.30
CA SER A 223 -35.03 -55.43 32.58
C SER A 223 -35.11 -56.75 31.81
N THR A 224 -34.84 -56.70 30.50
CA THR A 224 -34.84 -57.86 29.60
C THR A 224 -33.84 -58.92 30.07
N PHE A 225 -32.61 -58.51 30.40
CA PHE A 225 -31.57 -59.40 30.91
C PHE A 225 -32.00 -60.09 32.20
N ASN A 226 -32.55 -59.35 33.15
CA ASN A 226 -32.99 -59.88 34.43
C ASN A 226 -34.13 -60.89 34.27
N GLU A 227 -35.07 -60.62 33.38
CA GLU A 227 -36.21 -61.49 33.10
C GLU A 227 -35.79 -62.77 32.40
N VAL A 228 -34.96 -62.68 31.35
CA VAL A 228 -34.38 -63.86 30.67
C VAL A 228 -33.52 -64.66 31.63
N ASN A 229 -32.70 -64.02 32.48
CA ASN A 229 -31.88 -64.72 33.47
C ASN A 229 -32.74 -65.49 34.49
N THR A 230 -33.86 -64.90 34.93
CA THR A 230 -34.81 -65.57 35.83
C THR A 230 -35.45 -66.77 35.14
N HIS A 231 -35.96 -66.60 33.91
CA HIS A 231 -36.55 -67.70 33.15
C HIS A 231 -35.56 -68.81 32.84
N PHE A 232 -34.31 -68.46 32.51
CA PHE A 232 -33.25 -69.42 32.27
C PHE A 232 -32.92 -70.23 33.54
N GLY A 233 -32.83 -69.56 34.69
CA GLY A 233 -32.65 -70.20 36.00
C GLY A 233 -33.81 -71.10 36.41
N ASP A 234 -35.04 -70.81 35.98
CA ASP A 234 -36.22 -71.64 36.26
C ASP A 234 -36.34 -72.85 35.31
N LEU A 235 -35.98 -72.66 34.03
CA LEU A 235 -36.14 -73.67 32.99
C LEU A 235 -35.01 -74.70 33.00
N PHE A 236 -33.79 -74.28 33.32
CA PHE A 236 -32.63 -75.17 33.33
C PHE A 236 -32.79 -76.36 34.29
N PRO A 237 -33.19 -76.18 35.57
CA PRO A 237 -33.38 -77.29 36.49
C PRO A 237 -34.50 -78.24 36.07
N LYS A 238 -35.54 -77.75 35.37
CA LYS A 238 -36.63 -78.59 34.85
C LYS A 238 -36.14 -79.54 33.76
N LEU A 239 -35.26 -79.07 32.88
CA LEU A 239 -34.68 -79.88 31.81
C LEU A 239 -33.61 -80.85 32.30
N PHE A 240 -32.78 -80.45 33.29
CA PHE A 240 -31.69 -81.29 33.81
C PHE A 240 -32.07 -82.13 35.06
N GLY A 241 -33.25 -81.90 35.65
CA GLY A 241 -33.68 -82.54 36.91
C GLY A 241 -32.91 -82.05 38.13
N GLY A 242 -32.45 -80.80 38.10
CA GLY A 242 -31.58 -80.17 39.09
C GLY A 242 -30.48 -79.34 38.42
N GLY A 243 -29.55 -78.81 39.24
CA GLY A 243 -28.52 -77.89 38.77
C GLY A 243 -28.97 -76.42 38.79
N GLU A 244 -28.08 -75.53 38.35
CA GLU A 244 -28.31 -74.08 38.31
C GLU A 244 -27.69 -73.50 37.04
N ALA A 245 -28.37 -72.54 36.42
CA ALA A 245 -27.80 -71.79 35.31
C ALA A 245 -28.16 -70.31 35.42
N ARG A 246 -27.24 -69.46 34.98
CA ARG A 246 -27.37 -68.00 35.04
C ARG A 246 -26.59 -67.32 33.94
N LEU A 247 -27.06 -66.14 33.56
CA LEU A 247 -26.38 -65.20 32.69
C LEU A 247 -25.52 -64.26 33.54
N VAL A 248 -24.31 -63.99 33.08
CA VAL A 248 -23.38 -63.06 33.73
C VAL A 248 -22.89 -62.06 32.69
N MET A 249 -22.95 -60.77 33.01
CA MET A 249 -22.37 -59.72 32.16
C MET A 249 -20.86 -59.69 32.34
N THR A 250 -20.11 -59.52 31.26
CA THR A 250 -18.65 -59.54 31.27
C THR A 250 -18.01 -58.18 31.58
N GLY A 251 -18.80 -57.10 31.58
CA GLY A 251 -18.35 -55.72 31.81
C GLY A 251 -19.26 -54.95 32.76
N GLU A 252 -18.82 -53.77 33.18
CA GLU A 252 -19.56 -52.90 34.11
C GLU A 252 -20.66 -52.08 33.42
N GLU A 253 -20.47 -51.70 32.16
CA GLU A 253 -21.45 -50.95 31.36
C GLU A 253 -22.27 -51.90 30.47
N ILE A 254 -23.59 -51.91 30.64
CA ILE A 254 -24.48 -52.87 29.96
C ILE A 254 -24.51 -52.69 28.43
N LEU A 255 -24.28 -51.47 27.94
CA LEU A 255 -24.33 -51.18 26.50
C LEU A 255 -23.10 -51.73 25.76
N ASP A 256 -21.97 -51.87 26.46
CA ASP A 256 -20.71 -52.35 25.90
C ASP A 256 -20.34 -53.77 26.39
N ALA A 257 -21.07 -54.30 27.37
CA ALA A 257 -20.81 -55.60 27.97
C ALA A 257 -21.28 -56.76 27.09
N GLY A 258 -20.47 -57.83 27.07
CA GLY A 258 -20.91 -59.13 26.57
C GLY A 258 -21.72 -59.91 27.60
N VAL A 259 -22.41 -60.95 27.15
CA VAL A 259 -23.14 -61.89 28.02
C VAL A 259 -22.46 -63.25 27.97
N GLN A 260 -22.13 -63.78 29.15
CA GLN A 260 -21.60 -65.13 29.32
C GLN A 260 -22.64 -66.02 29.98
N VAL A 261 -22.83 -67.21 29.41
CA VAL A 261 -23.74 -68.21 29.97
C VAL A 261 -22.97 -69.13 30.90
N MET A 262 -23.38 -69.18 32.17
CA MET A 262 -22.87 -70.11 33.17
C MET A 262 -23.92 -71.19 33.42
N ALA A 263 -23.51 -72.46 33.34
CA ALA A 263 -24.39 -73.59 33.56
C ALA A 263 -23.71 -74.63 34.45
N GLN A 264 -24.45 -75.14 35.42
CA GLN A 264 -24.01 -76.15 36.37
C GLN A 264 -25.00 -77.32 36.38
N PRO A 265 -24.78 -78.36 35.55
CA PRO A 265 -25.56 -79.59 35.60
C PRO A 265 -25.44 -80.29 36.96
N PRO A 266 -26.42 -81.12 37.36
CA PRO A 266 -26.41 -81.81 38.64
C PRO A 266 -25.15 -82.68 38.81
N GLY A 267 -24.46 -82.51 39.93
CA GLY A 267 -23.24 -83.28 40.26
C GLY A 267 -21.94 -82.77 39.63
N LYS A 268 -21.96 -81.70 38.81
CA LYS A 268 -20.76 -81.05 38.26
C LYS A 268 -20.53 -79.66 38.86
N LYS A 269 -19.29 -79.16 38.78
CA LYS A 269 -18.94 -77.79 39.16
C LYS A 269 -19.33 -76.81 38.05
N ASN A 270 -19.65 -75.57 38.42
CA ASN A 270 -19.97 -74.49 37.50
C ASN A 270 -18.85 -74.30 36.47
N SER A 271 -19.20 -74.36 35.18
CA SER A 271 -18.25 -74.23 34.08
C SER A 271 -18.87 -73.45 32.93
N THR A 272 -18.02 -72.83 32.11
CA THR A 272 -18.44 -72.18 30.86
C THR A 272 -19.01 -73.24 29.91
N ILE A 273 -20.04 -72.89 29.11
CA ILE A 273 -20.67 -73.78 28.11
C ILE A 273 -19.67 -74.60 27.28
N GLN A 274 -18.50 -74.02 26.95
CA GLN A 274 -17.46 -74.68 26.15
C GLN A 274 -16.96 -76.01 26.75
N LEU A 275 -17.05 -76.19 28.07
CA LEU A 275 -16.56 -77.37 28.80
C LEU A 275 -17.63 -78.46 29.02
N LEU A 276 -18.86 -78.26 28.53
CA LEU A 276 -19.96 -79.22 28.64
C LEU A 276 -19.91 -80.32 27.55
N SER A 277 -20.56 -81.46 27.80
CA SER A 277 -20.72 -82.53 26.80
C SER A 277 -21.61 -82.08 25.62
N GLY A 278 -21.61 -82.79 24.49
CA GLY A 278 -22.43 -82.43 23.32
C GLY A 278 -23.92 -82.32 23.63
N GLY A 279 -24.48 -83.31 24.35
CA GLY A 279 -25.88 -83.28 24.80
C GLY A 279 -26.15 -82.22 25.86
N GLU A 280 -25.23 -82.00 26.80
CA GLU A 280 -25.35 -80.93 27.81
C GLU A 280 -25.32 -79.53 27.18
N LYS A 281 -24.48 -79.32 26.15
CA LYS A 281 -24.43 -78.07 25.38
C LYS A 281 -25.75 -77.83 24.64
N ALA A 282 -26.26 -78.84 23.95
CA ALA A 282 -27.52 -78.75 23.23
C ALA A 282 -28.67 -78.40 24.19
N LEU A 283 -28.81 -79.14 25.29
CA LEU A 283 -29.89 -78.91 26.24
C LEU A 283 -29.78 -77.56 26.97
N THR A 284 -28.56 -77.10 27.27
CA THR A 284 -28.33 -75.75 27.83
C THR A 284 -28.70 -74.66 26.84
N ALA A 285 -28.34 -74.81 25.56
CA ALA A 285 -28.70 -73.86 24.51
C ALA A 285 -30.22 -73.83 24.29
N THR A 286 -30.87 -74.99 24.25
CA THR A 286 -32.33 -75.13 24.16
C THR A 286 -33.03 -74.47 25.34
N ALA A 287 -32.52 -74.63 26.57
CA ALA A 287 -33.03 -73.96 27.76
C ALA A 287 -32.96 -72.43 27.65
N LEU A 288 -31.86 -71.89 27.11
CA LEU A 288 -31.68 -70.46 26.89
C LEU A 288 -32.64 -69.94 25.80
N VAL A 289 -32.77 -70.65 24.69
CA VAL A 289 -33.71 -70.31 23.62
C VAL A 289 -35.14 -70.29 24.15
N PHE A 290 -35.55 -71.28 24.94
CA PHE A 290 -36.87 -71.27 25.57
C PHE A 290 -37.06 -70.16 26.60
N ALA A 291 -36.02 -69.75 27.32
CA ALA A 291 -36.08 -68.58 28.20
C ALA A 291 -36.39 -67.29 27.44
N PHE A 292 -35.80 -67.11 26.25
CA PHE A 292 -36.14 -66.01 25.35
C PHE A 292 -37.56 -66.11 24.78
N PHE A 293 -38.01 -67.32 24.40
CA PHE A 293 -39.39 -67.51 23.94
C PHE A 293 -40.42 -67.21 25.03
N LYS A 294 -40.10 -67.47 26.30
CA LYS A 294 -41.01 -67.17 27.41
C LYS A 294 -41.15 -65.65 27.65
N LEU A 295 -40.10 -64.88 27.42
CA LEU A 295 -40.13 -63.42 27.50
C LEU A 295 -41.11 -62.82 26.47
N ASN A 296 -41.00 -63.26 25.21
CA ASN A 296 -41.86 -62.81 24.12
C ASN A 296 -42.33 -64.04 23.32
N PRO A 297 -43.48 -64.64 23.68
CA PRO A 297 -43.96 -65.86 23.04
C PRO A 297 -44.29 -65.58 21.57
N ALA A 298 -43.57 -66.26 20.69
CA ALA A 298 -43.87 -66.26 19.27
C ALA A 298 -45.17 -67.05 19.01
N PRO A 299 -45.94 -66.70 17.96
CA PRO A 299 -47.17 -67.42 17.62
C PRO A 299 -46.92 -68.89 17.25
N PHE A 300 -45.76 -69.20 16.66
CA PHE A 300 -45.31 -70.56 16.39
C PHE A 300 -43.80 -70.71 16.58
N CYS A 301 -43.34 -71.93 16.85
CA CYS A 301 -41.94 -72.30 17.00
C CYS A 301 -41.66 -73.56 16.18
N LEU A 302 -40.66 -73.51 15.29
CA LEU A 302 -40.18 -74.65 14.50
C LEU A 302 -38.88 -75.18 15.09
N LEU A 303 -38.84 -76.46 15.46
CA LEU A 303 -37.68 -77.13 16.02
C LEU A 303 -37.27 -78.28 15.11
N ASP A 304 -36.08 -78.21 14.52
CA ASP A 304 -35.58 -79.22 13.58
C ASP A 304 -34.49 -80.08 14.24
N GLU A 305 -34.79 -81.35 14.49
CA GLU A 305 -33.90 -82.37 15.08
C GLU A 305 -33.15 -81.93 16.35
N VAL A 306 -33.78 -81.07 17.16
CA VAL A 306 -33.19 -80.51 18.39
C VAL A 306 -32.90 -81.59 19.44
N ASP A 307 -33.58 -82.73 19.34
CA ASP A 307 -33.47 -83.89 20.21
C ASP A 307 -32.43 -84.94 19.76
N ALA A 308 -31.82 -84.77 18.58
CA ALA A 308 -30.79 -85.69 18.07
C ALA A 308 -29.60 -85.93 19.03
N PRO A 309 -29.08 -84.94 19.79
CA PRO A 309 -27.98 -85.14 20.73
C PRO A 309 -28.45 -85.52 22.15
N LEU A 310 -29.76 -85.74 22.37
CA LEU A 310 -30.34 -86.04 23.69
C LEU A 310 -30.47 -87.55 23.91
N ASP A 311 -30.35 -87.98 25.16
CA ASP A 311 -30.70 -89.35 25.58
C ASP A 311 -32.21 -89.46 25.87
N ASP A 312 -32.70 -90.68 26.08
CA ASP A 312 -34.13 -90.94 26.29
C ASP A 312 -34.72 -90.14 27.47
N ALA A 313 -33.98 -90.05 28.58
CA ALA A 313 -34.41 -89.35 29.79
C ALA A 313 -34.46 -87.81 29.63
N ASN A 314 -33.53 -87.22 28.86
CA ASN A 314 -33.57 -85.80 28.56
C ASN A 314 -34.59 -85.48 27.45
N THR A 315 -34.84 -86.42 26.53
CA THR A 315 -35.89 -86.30 25.52
C THR A 315 -37.27 -86.22 26.17
N GLU A 316 -37.55 -87.04 27.18
CA GLU A 316 -38.81 -86.98 27.94
C GLU A 316 -38.98 -85.65 28.68
N ARG A 317 -37.90 -85.11 29.28
CA ARG A 317 -37.94 -83.80 29.95
C ARG A 317 -38.14 -82.63 28.98
N TYR A 318 -37.49 -82.69 27.83
CA TYR A 318 -37.72 -81.76 26.73
C TYR A 318 -39.17 -81.83 26.25
N ALA A 319 -39.71 -83.04 26.08
CA ALA A 319 -41.09 -83.26 25.67
C ALA A 319 -42.09 -82.61 26.64
N ASN A 320 -41.96 -82.90 27.93
CA ASN A 320 -42.82 -82.31 28.96
C ASN A 320 -42.74 -80.78 28.99
N LEU A 321 -41.57 -80.20 28.72
CA LEU A 321 -41.43 -78.74 28.63
C LEU A 321 -42.18 -78.18 27.43
N VAL A 322 -41.99 -78.75 26.23
CA VAL A 322 -42.67 -78.32 25.01
C VAL A 322 -44.19 -78.44 25.15
N GLU A 323 -44.67 -79.52 25.77
CA GLU A 323 -46.11 -79.68 26.07
C GLU A 323 -46.62 -78.55 26.98
N SER A 324 -45.89 -78.24 28.06
CA SER A 324 -46.28 -77.16 28.99
C SER A 324 -46.28 -75.76 28.35
N MET A 325 -45.46 -75.54 27.32
CA MET A 325 -45.41 -74.28 26.59
C MET A 325 -46.43 -74.24 25.43
N SER A 326 -46.98 -75.40 25.04
CA SER A 326 -47.91 -75.52 23.90
C SER A 326 -49.25 -74.83 24.11
N ASP A 327 -49.56 -74.43 25.35
CA ASP A 327 -50.76 -73.66 25.69
C ASP A 327 -50.75 -72.23 25.12
N GLN A 328 -49.56 -71.67 24.91
CA GLN A 328 -49.38 -70.28 24.47
C GLN A 328 -48.73 -70.17 23.08
N THR A 329 -47.93 -71.17 22.67
CA THR A 329 -47.20 -71.17 21.40
C THR A 329 -47.46 -72.46 20.64
N GLN A 330 -47.70 -72.35 19.32
CA GLN A 330 -47.81 -73.53 18.46
C GLN A 330 -46.44 -74.12 18.16
N PHE A 331 -46.20 -75.37 18.57
CA PHE A 331 -44.95 -76.07 18.28
C PHE A 331 -45.08 -76.96 17.05
N LEU A 332 -44.15 -76.79 16.11
CA LEU A 332 -43.88 -77.70 15.01
C LEU A 332 -42.47 -78.25 15.22
N PHE A 333 -42.32 -79.55 15.41
CA PHE A 333 -41.00 -80.15 15.57
C PHE A 333 -40.80 -81.32 14.62
N ILE A 334 -39.57 -81.45 14.13
CA ILE A 334 -39.12 -82.50 13.22
C ILE A 334 -38.18 -83.39 14.03
N SER A 335 -38.50 -84.68 14.13
CA SER A 335 -37.72 -85.63 14.90
C SER A 335 -37.90 -87.05 14.36
N HIS A 336 -36.85 -87.87 14.52
CA HIS A 336 -36.88 -89.32 14.34
C HIS A 336 -36.89 -90.09 15.67
N ASN A 337 -36.89 -89.39 16.81
CA ASN A 337 -36.92 -89.97 18.14
C ASN A 337 -38.36 -90.39 18.50
N LYS A 338 -38.55 -91.67 18.82
CA LYS A 338 -39.87 -92.23 19.13
C LYS A 338 -40.54 -91.56 20.33
N ILE A 339 -39.76 -91.11 21.33
CA ILE A 339 -40.29 -90.46 22.53
C ILE A 339 -40.85 -89.08 22.17
N ALA A 340 -40.12 -88.29 21.37
CA ALA A 340 -40.59 -86.99 20.90
C ALA A 340 -41.79 -87.12 19.93
N MET A 341 -41.87 -88.20 19.13
CA MET A 341 -43.04 -88.42 18.28
C MET A 341 -44.31 -88.76 19.07
N GLN A 342 -44.18 -89.46 20.20
CA GLN A 342 -45.32 -89.88 21.03
C GLN A 342 -46.06 -88.72 21.71
N MET A 343 -45.35 -87.64 22.02
CA MET A 343 -45.93 -86.45 22.64
C MET A 343 -46.67 -85.54 21.64
N ALA A 344 -46.52 -85.76 20.33
CA ALA A 344 -47.16 -84.93 19.32
C ALA A 344 -48.68 -85.18 19.31
N LYS A 345 -49.47 -84.09 19.33
CA LYS A 345 -50.93 -84.18 19.16
C LYS A 345 -51.31 -84.64 17.74
N GLN A 346 -50.53 -84.23 16.74
CA GLN A 346 -50.70 -84.60 15.34
C GLN A 346 -49.33 -84.92 14.74
N LEU A 347 -49.23 -86.01 13.98
CA LEU A 347 -48.03 -86.38 13.25
C LEU A 347 -48.22 -86.13 11.76
N VAL A 348 -47.25 -85.45 11.15
CA VAL A 348 -47.20 -85.23 9.71
C VAL A 348 -45.99 -85.97 9.17
N GLY A 349 -46.21 -87.14 8.58
CA GLY A 349 -45.19 -87.94 7.92
C GLY A 349 -44.91 -87.43 6.52
N VAL A 350 -43.63 -87.40 6.15
CA VAL A 350 -43.20 -87.13 4.77
C VAL A 350 -42.71 -88.44 4.16
N THR A 351 -43.26 -88.82 3.01
CA THR A 351 -42.89 -90.04 2.29
C THR A 351 -42.41 -89.71 0.88
N MET A 352 -41.45 -90.48 0.37
CA MET A 352 -40.94 -90.34 -1.00
C MET A 352 -41.26 -91.61 -1.78
N GLN A 353 -42.48 -91.70 -2.33
CA GLN A 353 -42.92 -92.84 -3.14
C GLN A 353 -42.27 -92.85 -4.53
N GLU A 354 -41.98 -91.66 -5.07
CA GLU A 354 -41.28 -91.45 -6.34
C GLU A 354 -39.99 -90.67 -6.06
N GLN A 355 -38.90 -91.02 -6.76
CA GLN A 355 -37.59 -90.43 -6.49
C GLN A 355 -37.61 -88.91 -6.75
N GLY A 356 -37.35 -88.12 -5.70
CA GLY A 356 -37.32 -86.66 -5.77
C GLY A 356 -38.67 -85.96 -5.58
N VAL A 357 -39.78 -86.69 -5.35
CA VAL A 357 -41.10 -86.11 -5.07
C VAL A 357 -41.56 -86.50 -3.66
N SER A 358 -41.67 -85.50 -2.78
CA SER A 358 -42.16 -85.67 -1.41
C SER A 358 -43.68 -85.58 -1.37
N ARG A 359 -44.34 -86.53 -0.69
CA ARG A 359 -45.78 -86.52 -0.38
C ARG A 359 -45.99 -86.46 1.13
N ILE A 360 -46.93 -85.62 1.55
CA ILE A 360 -47.28 -85.42 2.96
C ILE A 360 -48.42 -86.37 3.33
N VAL A 361 -48.29 -87.04 4.47
CA VAL A 361 -49.29 -87.93 5.06
C VAL A 361 -49.53 -87.47 6.49
N ALA A 362 -50.75 -87.06 6.83
CA ALA A 362 -51.11 -86.67 8.20
C ALA A 362 -51.75 -87.85 8.93
N VAL A 363 -51.34 -88.10 10.17
CA VAL A 363 -51.89 -89.10 11.08
C VAL A 363 -52.23 -88.41 12.39
N ASP A 364 -53.50 -88.50 12.80
CA ASP A 364 -53.93 -88.07 14.12
C ASP A 364 -53.59 -89.16 15.14
N MET A 365 -52.84 -88.82 16.18
CA MET A 365 -52.37 -89.77 17.18
C MET A 365 -53.53 -90.33 18.02
N ALA A 366 -54.59 -89.56 18.25
CA ALA A 366 -55.76 -90.04 18.99
C ALA A 366 -56.52 -91.11 18.18
N ALA A 367 -56.66 -90.91 16.87
CA ALA A 367 -57.33 -91.85 15.97
C ALA A 367 -56.48 -93.10 15.70
N ALA A 368 -55.14 -92.97 15.68
CA ALA A 368 -54.24 -94.10 15.42
C ALA A 368 -54.20 -95.12 16.57
N VAL A 369 -54.34 -94.67 17.83
CA VAL A 369 -54.39 -95.55 19.00
C VAL A 369 -55.71 -96.34 19.06
N GLU A 370 -56.83 -95.75 18.62
CA GLU A 370 -58.13 -96.45 18.51
C GLU A 370 -58.16 -97.50 17.38
N MET A 371 -57.35 -97.36 16.33
CA MET A 371 -57.26 -98.33 15.23
C MET A 371 -56.23 -99.45 15.46
N ALA A 372 -55.35 -99.32 16.46
CA ALA A 372 -54.31 -100.28 16.79
C ALA A 372 -54.71 -101.29 17.89
N HIS A 373 -55.87 -101.07 18.52
CA HIS A 373 -56.59 -102.02 19.36
C HIS A 373 -57.71 -102.69 18.57
#